data_AF-A0A3M1CBB5-F1
#
_entry.id   AF-A0A3M1CBB5-F1
#
_cell.length_a   1.000
_cell.length_b   1.000
_cell.length_c   1.000
_cell.angle_alpha   90.00
_cell.angle_beta   90.00
_cell.angle_gamma   90.00
#
_symmetry.space_group_name_H-M   'P 1'
#
loop_
_entity.id
_entity.type
_entity.pdbx_description
1 polymer ?
#
loop_
_entity_poly.entity_id
_entity_poly.type
_entity_poly.pdbx_seq_one_letter_code
_entity_poly.pdbx_strand_id
1 'polypeptide(L)'
;MIEFSFTEEQQMLREMVRDFTNNEIKPLAKKIDEEERIPEELIKKIADLGLLGASFPVEYGGGGFGEIGYCIIQEEISRGCSSTATFIGAHQSIGT
;
A
#
# COMPACT_ATOMS: atom_id res chain seq x y z
N MET A 1 11.43 21.18 20.13
CA MET A 1 10.72 21.27 18.84
C MET A 1 10.53 19.84 18.38
N ILE A 2 9.31 19.42 18.04
CA ILE A 2 9.08 18.04 17.57
C ILE A 2 9.47 17.98 16.10
N GLU A 3 10.29 16.99 15.75
CA GLU A 3 10.74 16.73 14.38
C GLU A 3 9.70 15.83 13.68
N PHE A 4 9.22 16.25 12.50
CA PHE A 4 8.15 15.58 11.74
C PHE A 4 8.64 15.02 10.39
N SER A 5 9.95 14.84 10.23
CA SER A 5 10.52 14.15 9.08
C SER A 5 10.37 12.63 9.20
N PHE A 6 10.22 11.98 8.05
CA PHE A 6 10.30 10.53 7.96
C PHE A 6 11.73 10.04 8.23
N THR A 7 11.85 8.84 8.79
CA THR A 7 13.12 8.12 8.84
C THR A 7 13.59 7.77 7.43
N GLU A 8 14.87 7.40 7.29
CA GLU A 8 15.42 6.94 6.01
C GLU A 8 14.64 5.72 5.46
N GLU A 9 14.35 4.74 6.32
CA GLU A 9 13.53 3.57 5.95
C GLU A 9 12.12 3.95 5.48
N GLN A 10 11.48 4.92 6.14
CA GLN A 10 10.16 5.42 5.74
C GLN A 10 10.21 6.18 4.40
N GLN A 11 11.28 6.92 4.13
CA GLN A 11 11.47 7.56 2.82
C GLN A 11 11.70 6.52 1.72
N MET A 12 12.51 5.49 1.97
CA MET A 12 12.71 4.40 1.02
C MET A 12 11.40 3.65 0.73
N LEU A 13 10.60 3.38 1.78
CA LEU A 13 9.27 2.80 1.62
C LEU A 13 8.38 3.69 0.74
N ARG A 14 8.35 5.00 1.02
CA ARG A 14 7.57 5.97 0.24
C ARG A 14 7.93 5.96 -1.24
N GLU A 15 9.22 5.98 -1.56
CA GLU A 15 9.71 5.96 -2.94
C GLU A 15 9.33 4.65 -3.64
N MET A 16 9.53 3.51 -2.99
CA MET A 16 9.15 2.21 -3.54
C MET A 16 7.65 2.13 -3.83
N VAL A 17 6.80 2.52 -2.88
CA VAL A 17 5.33 2.46 -3.05
C VAL A 17 4.86 3.47 -4.09
N ARG A 18 5.51 4.64 -4.17
CA ARG A 18 5.22 5.64 -5.20
C ARG A 18 5.49 5.09 -6.60
N ASP A 19 6.63 4.45 -6.79
CA ASP A 19 7.01 3.89 -8.09
C ASP A 19 6.11 2.71 -8.46
N PHE A 20 5.81 1.82 -7.51
CA PHE A 20 4.82 0.76 -7.70
C PHE A 20 3.45 1.35 -8.09
N THR A 21 3.00 2.39 -7.39
CA THR A 21 1.72 3.04 -7.69
C THR A 21 1.70 3.62 -9.10
N ASN A 22 2.76 4.33 -9.52
CA ASN A 22 2.82 4.95 -10.84
C ASN A 22 2.87 3.93 -11.97
N ASN A 23 3.60 2.83 -11.77
CA ASN A 23 3.89 1.86 -12.83
C ASN A 23 2.85 0.73 -12.91
N GLU A 24 2.26 0.33 -11.78
CA GLU A 24 1.42 -0.87 -11.70
C GLU A 24 -0.04 -0.57 -11.37
N ILE A 25 -0.31 0.42 -10.49
CA ILE A 25 -1.67 0.72 -10.02
C ILE A 25 -2.35 1.75 -10.93
N LYS A 26 -1.72 2.91 -11.12
CA LYS A 26 -2.31 4.07 -11.81
C LYS A 26 -2.75 3.76 -13.25
N PRO A 27 -2.00 2.97 -14.07
CA PRO A 27 -2.46 2.61 -15.41
C PRO A 27 -3.76 1.78 -15.42
N LEU A 28 -4.04 1.07 -14.33
CA LEU A 28 -5.23 0.20 -14.20
C LEU A 28 -6.40 0.91 -13.53
N ALA A 29 -6.21 2.08 -12.91
CA ALA A 29 -7.21 2.74 -12.07
C ALA A 29 -8.56 2.96 -12.78
N LYS A 30 -8.54 3.44 -14.03
CA LYS A 30 -9.77 3.64 -14.81
C LYS A 30 -10.52 2.33 -15.08
N LYS A 31 -9.79 1.27 -15.43
CA LYS A 31 -10.37 -0.05 -15.68
C LYS A 31 -10.97 -0.63 -14.40
N ILE A 32 -10.28 -0.47 -13.27
CA ILE A 32 -10.76 -0.90 -11.95
C ILE A 32 -12.07 -0.22 -11.59
N ASP A 33 -12.20 1.08 -11.89
CA ASP A 33 -13.43 1.85 -11.66
C ASP A 33 -14.57 1.36 -12.57
N GLU A 34 -14.33 1.23 -13.88
CA GLU A 34 -15.35 0.82 -14.86
C GLU A 34 -15.81 -0.64 -14.70
N GLU A 35 -14.91 -1.54 -14.30
CA GLU A 35 -15.20 -2.97 -14.13
C GLU A 35 -15.51 -3.37 -12.68
N GLU A 36 -15.42 -2.44 -11.74
CA GLU A 36 -15.63 -2.65 -10.29
C GLU A 36 -14.77 -3.80 -9.72
N ARG A 37 -13.60 -4.05 -10.32
CA ARG A 37 -12.76 -5.21 -9.98
C ARG A 37 -11.28 -4.86 -10.00
N ILE A 38 -10.60 -5.19 -8.90
CA ILE A 38 -9.14 -5.18 -8.84
C ILE A 38 -8.61 -6.47 -9.46
N PRO A 39 -7.70 -6.41 -10.46
CA PRO A 39 -7.12 -7.60 -11.07
C PRO A 39 -6.37 -8.48 -10.05
N GLU A 40 -6.55 -9.79 -10.13
CA GLU A 40 -5.92 -10.75 -9.21
C GLU A 40 -4.39 -10.68 -9.24
N GLU A 41 -3.81 -10.47 -10.43
CA GLU A 41 -2.36 -10.28 -10.57
C GLU A 41 -1.86 -9.03 -9.83
N LEU A 42 -2.66 -7.95 -9.80
CA LEU A 42 -2.30 -6.76 -9.02
C LEU A 42 -2.39 -7.05 -7.51
N ILE A 43 -3.44 -7.75 -7.06
CA ILE A 43 -3.58 -8.16 -5.66
C ILE A 43 -2.39 -9.02 -5.24
N LYS A 44 -1.96 -9.96 -6.08
CA LYS A 44 -0.78 -10.79 -5.82
C LYS A 44 0.50 -9.96 -5.68
N LYS A 45 0.75 -9.01 -6.59
CA LYS A 45 1.89 -8.09 -6.47
C LYS A 45 1.87 -7.28 -5.16
N ILE A 46 0.68 -6.79 -4.75
CA ILE A 46 0.50 -6.06 -3.49
C ILE A 46 0.83 -6.98 -2.29
N ALA A 47 0.38 -8.23 -2.33
CA ALA A 47 0.66 -9.22 -1.29
C ALA A 47 2.15 -9.59 -1.21
N ASP A 48 2.79 -9.84 -2.34
CA ASP A 48 4.21 -10.20 -2.44
C ASP A 48 5.13 -9.07 -1.93
N LEU A 49 4.68 -7.81 -2.00
CA LEU A 49 5.35 -6.64 -1.43
C LEU A 49 5.10 -6.46 0.09
N GLY A 50 4.29 -7.31 0.71
CA GLY A 50 3.95 -7.24 2.13
C GLY A 50 2.97 -6.11 2.49
N LEU A 51 2.33 -5.48 1.51
CA LEU A 51 1.49 -4.29 1.73
C LEU A 51 0.12 -4.62 2.34
N LEU A 52 -0.32 -5.87 2.25
CA LEU A 52 -1.57 -6.35 2.87
C LEU A 52 -1.46 -6.56 4.38
N GLY A 53 -0.24 -6.68 4.91
CA GLY A 53 0.04 -6.84 6.33
C GLY A 53 1.08 -5.86 6.83
N ALA A 54 1.12 -4.65 6.27
CA ALA A 54 2.16 -3.64 6.45
C ALA A 54 2.46 -3.33 7.93
N SER A 55 1.45 -3.18 8.78
CA SER A 55 1.66 -2.89 10.21
C SER A 55 2.08 -4.11 11.04
N PHE A 56 1.83 -5.33 10.55
CA PHE A 56 2.05 -6.53 11.33
C PHE A 56 3.52 -6.96 11.30
N PRO A 57 4.06 -7.48 12.42
CA PRO A 57 5.42 -8.01 12.47
C PRO A 57 5.66 -9.15 11.46
N VAL A 58 6.91 -9.22 10.97
CA VAL A 58 7.35 -10.26 10.03
C VAL A 58 7.20 -11.67 10.60
N GLU A 59 7.33 -11.85 11.92
CA GLU A 59 7.13 -13.15 12.59
C GLU A 59 5.72 -13.74 12.42
N TYR A 60 4.73 -12.91 12.10
CA TYR A 60 3.37 -13.33 11.78
C TYR A 60 3.06 -13.33 10.27
N GLY A 61 4.08 -13.14 9.43
CA GLY A 61 3.93 -13.02 7.98
C GLY A 61 3.54 -11.62 7.50
N GLY A 62 3.65 -10.59 8.34
CA GLY A 62 3.40 -9.19 7.98
C GLY A 62 4.59 -8.51 7.30
N GLY A 63 4.38 -7.28 6.84
CA GLY A 63 5.39 -6.45 6.16
C GLY A 63 6.35 -5.74 7.13
N GLY A 64 5.98 -5.58 8.40
CA GLY A 64 6.86 -5.00 9.42
C GLY A 64 7.15 -3.50 9.26
N PHE A 65 6.33 -2.76 8.50
CA PHE A 65 6.49 -1.33 8.23
C PHE A 65 5.91 -0.42 9.33
N GLY A 66 5.11 -1.00 10.23
CA GLY A 66 4.45 -0.29 11.32
C GLY A 66 3.40 0.72 10.85
N GLU A 67 2.80 1.44 11.79
CA GLU A 67 1.65 2.33 11.51
C GLU A 67 2.01 3.53 10.62
N ILE A 68 3.19 4.13 10.80
CA ILE A 68 3.63 5.24 9.92
C ILE A 68 3.87 4.71 8.50
N GLY A 69 4.46 3.53 8.37
CA GLY A 69 4.63 2.89 7.07
C GLY A 69 3.30 2.59 6.38
N TYR A 70 2.31 2.09 7.14
CA TYR A 70 0.95 1.91 6.63
C TYR A 70 0.33 3.23 6.15
N CYS A 71 0.45 4.33 6.90
CA CYS A 71 -0.02 5.64 6.46
C CYS A 71 0.65 6.10 5.16
N ILE A 72 1.97 5.91 5.04
CA ILE A 72 2.72 6.24 3.81
C ILE A 72 2.20 5.41 2.64
N ILE A 73 1.99 4.11 2.83
CA ILE A 73 1.44 3.19 1.82
C ILE A 73 0.07 3.68 1.36
N GLN A 74 -0.82 4.00 2.29
CA GLN A 74 -2.16 4.48 1.98
C GLN A 74 -2.13 5.82 1.23
N GLU A 75 -1.29 6.77 1.63
CA GLU A 75 -1.14 8.05 0.94
C GLU A 75 -0.69 7.83 -0.51
N GLU A 76 0.38 7.07 -0.72
CA GLU A 76 0.95 6.89 -2.06
C GLU A 76 0.02 6.10 -2.97
N ILE A 77 -0.57 4.99 -2.51
CA ILE A 77 -1.50 4.17 -3.33
C ILE A 77 -2.77 4.96 -3.68
N SER A 78 -3.31 5.74 -2.74
CA SER A 78 -4.51 6.56 -2.98
C SER A 78 -4.29 7.61 -4.09
N ARG A 79 -3.05 8.07 -4.32
CA ARG A 79 -2.72 8.97 -5.44
C ARG A 79 -2.87 8.30 -6.80
N GLY A 80 -2.81 6.97 -6.86
CA GLY A 80 -3.00 6.18 -8.08
C GLY A 80 -4.42 5.63 -8.24
N CYS A 81 -4.95 4.98 -7.21
CA CYS A 81 -6.28 4.38 -7.22
C CYS A 81 -6.85 4.23 -5.81
N SER A 82 -7.86 5.04 -5.47
CA SER A 82 -8.53 4.99 -4.17
C SER A 82 -9.18 3.62 -3.89
N SER A 83 -9.78 2.96 -4.88
CA SER A 83 -10.40 1.64 -4.69
C SER A 83 -9.38 0.59 -4.24
N THR A 84 -8.15 0.64 -4.79
CA THR A 84 -7.06 -0.25 -4.38
C THR A 84 -6.58 0.06 -2.96
N ALA A 85 -6.42 1.34 -2.61
CA ALA A 85 -6.07 1.77 -1.25
C ALA A 85 -7.15 1.38 -0.22
N THR A 86 -8.44 1.49 -0.58
CA THR A 86 -9.55 1.06 0.28
C THR A 86 -9.53 -0.45 0.48
N PHE A 87 -9.27 -1.22 -0.57
CA PHE A 87 -9.11 -2.67 -0.47
C PHE A 87 -7.99 -3.06 0.51
N ILE A 88 -6.80 -2.47 0.36
CA ILE A 88 -5.66 -2.72 1.26
C ILE A 88 -6.02 -2.33 2.69
N GLY A 89 -6.58 -1.14 2.87
CA GLY A 89 -6.95 -0.63 4.18
C GLY A 89 -7.98 -1.52 4.87
N ALA A 90 -9.04 -1.94 4.18
CA ALA A 90 -10.05 -2.84 4.73
C ALA A 90 -9.49 -4.20 5.11
N HIS A 91 -8.61 -4.77 4.29
CA HIS A 91 -7.96 -6.04 4.59
C HIS A 91 -7.07 -5.91 5.84
N GLN A 92 -6.18 -4.92 5.89
CA GLN A 92 -5.22 -4.80 6.97
C GLN A 92 -5.81 -4.31 8.30
N SER A 93 -6.75 -3.36 8.29
CA SER A 93 -7.22 -2.70 9.53
C SER A 93 -8.52 -3.24 10.09
N ILE A 94 -9.22 -4.10 9.34
CA ILE A 94 -10.51 -4.69 9.74
C ILE A 94 -10.50 -6.21 9.62
N GLY A 95 -10.04 -6.73 8.48
CA GLY A 95 -10.21 -8.14 8.10
C GLY A 95 -9.15 -9.11 8.65
N THR A 96 -7.97 -8.60 8.98
CA THR A 96 -6.81 -9.37 9.46
C THR A 96 -6.54 -9.05 10.93
#